data_AF-A0A1H8V825-F1
#
_entry.id   AF-A0A1H8V825-F1
#
_cell.length_a   1.000
_cell.length_b   1.000
_cell.length_c   1.000
_cell.angle_alpha   90.00
_cell.angle_beta   90.00
_cell.angle_gamma   90.00
#
_symmetry.space_group_name_H-M   'P 1'
#
loop_
_entity.id
_entity.type
_entity.pdbx_description
1 polymer ?
#
loop_
_entity_poly.entity_id
_entity_poly.type
_entity_poly.pdbx_seq_one_letter_code
_entity_poly.pdbx_strand_id
1 'polypeptide(L)'
;MVKIIVPHELAPSHEAVMVSNMIGYVLLLLVAILVWLTGRKSSVPEPLFFLKLLGYLVLSVFAFRINGFALPLGLVLAYLMMRRTKHNRPVKQTAVLFGGMLFLFSLFPLAEKLDHLMDPPHQMSTYLDRGINPTKQGFNMTVLDNEKKLWATLAERDTESVQLYKELADSRSIETVPVLWEPSITIELRQDHKQERFGELQFQFDREGRYFTLYNGSTTNSFESTAAFREIFVQKIMPLVRNESA
;
A
#
# COMPACT_ATOMS: atom_id res chain seq x y z
N MET A 1 -19.21 25.35 1.22
CA MET A 1 -18.99 24.03 0.57
C MET A 1 -17.78 23.41 1.25
N VAL A 2 -17.99 22.41 2.11
CA VAL A 2 -16.91 21.84 2.95
C VAL A 2 -15.95 21.06 2.06
N LYS A 3 -14.68 21.47 2.06
CA LYS A 3 -13.60 20.78 1.34
C LYS A 3 -13.39 19.43 2.05
N ILE A 4 -13.88 18.35 1.44
CA ILE A 4 -13.46 17.01 1.83
C ILE A 4 -11.97 16.96 1.48
N ILE A 5 -11.10 16.90 2.50
CA ILE A 5 -9.72 16.51 2.27
C ILE A 5 -9.86 15.08 1.80
N VAL A 6 -9.62 14.83 0.52
CA VAL A 6 -9.61 13.46 0.00
C VAL A 6 -8.43 12.81 0.70
N PRO A 7 -8.65 11.84 1.62
CA PRO A 7 -7.54 11.19 2.27
C PRO A 7 -6.68 10.53 1.18
N HIS A 8 -5.37 10.50 1.37
CA HIS A 8 -4.48 9.90 0.36
C HIS A 8 -4.82 8.42 0.22
N GLU A 9 -4.81 7.90 -1.00
CA GLU A 9 -5.03 6.46 -1.23
C GLU A 9 -3.92 5.64 -0.55
N LEU A 10 -4.30 4.51 0.04
CA LEU A 10 -3.38 3.59 0.68
C LEU A 10 -2.37 3.10 -0.37
N ALA A 11 -1.10 3.42 -0.17
CA ALA A 11 -0.02 2.88 -0.98
C ALA A 11 0.36 1.48 -0.45
N PRO A 12 0.67 0.50 -1.33
CA PRO A 12 1.22 -0.78 -0.89
C PRO A 12 2.44 -0.57 0.00
N SER A 13 2.58 -1.36 1.05
CA SER A 13 3.73 -1.30 1.94
C SER A 13 5.04 -1.50 1.17
N HIS A 14 6.11 -0.88 1.68
CA HIS A 14 7.45 -1.06 1.11
C HIS A 14 7.84 -2.55 1.04
N GLU A 15 7.43 -3.34 2.02
CA GLU A 15 7.64 -4.80 2.05
C GLU A 15 6.89 -5.51 0.92
N ALA A 16 5.60 -5.22 0.72
CA ALA A 16 4.82 -5.80 -0.37
C ALA A 16 5.40 -5.43 -1.74
N VAL A 17 5.85 -4.18 -1.93
CA VAL A 17 6.54 -3.74 -3.14
C VAL A 17 7.85 -4.49 -3.34
N MET A 18 8.66 -4.63 -2.30
CA MET A 18 9.93 -5.36 -2.35
C MET A 18 9.72 -6.84 -2.69
N VAL A 19 8.77 -7.52 -2.03
CA VAL A 19 8.42 -8.93 -2.28
C VAL A 19 7.89 -9.10 -3.70
N SER A 20 6.99 -8.21 -4.16
CA SER A 20 6.48 -8.22 -5.54
C SER A 20 7.62 -8.11 -6.57
N ASN A 21 8.55 -7.17 -6.36
CA ASN A 21 9.72 -7.01 -7.23
C ASN A 21 10.63 -8.25 -7.20
N MET A 22 10.86 -8.83 -6.02
CA MET A 22 11.65 -10.06 -5.87
C MET A 22 11.03 -11.22 -6.67
N ILE A 23 9.71 -11.42 -6.57
CA ILE A 23 8.99 -12.45 -7.35
C ILE A 23 9.20 -12.21 -8.85
N GLY A 24 9.07 -10.96 -9.31
CA GLY A 24 9.29 -10.60 -10.71
C GLY A 24 10.69 -10.93 -11.21
N TYR A 25 11.73 -10.58 -10.44
CA TYR A 25 13.12 -10.88 -10.81
C TYR A 25 13.44 -12.38 -10.80
N VAL A 26 12.93 -13.12 -9.81
CA VAL A 26 13.09 -14.59 -9.75
C VAL A 26 12.42 -15.25 -10.94
N LEU A 27 11.19 -14.84 -11.28
CA LEU A 27 10.47 -15.37 -12.43
C LEU A 27 11.22 -15.09 -13.75
N LEU A 28 11.74 -13.87 -13.93
CA LEU A 28 12.55 -13.51 -15.10
C LEU A 28 13.80 -14.38 -15.22
N LEU A 29 14.51 -14.61 -14.11
CA LEU A 29 15.72 -15.42 -14.08
C LEU A 29 15.41 -16.90 -14.38
N LEU A 30 14.33 -17.45 -13.82
CA LEU A 30 13.87 -18.82 -14.11
C LEU A 30 13.53 -19.00 -15.60
N VAL A 31 12.81 -18.03 -16.18
CA VAL A 31 12.51 -18.03 -17.62
C VAL A 31 13.78 -17.94 -18.46
N ALA A 32 14.73 -17.07 -18.09
CA ALA A 32 16.00 -16.93 -18.79
C ALA A 32 16.80 -18.25 -18.80
N ILE A 33 16.86 -18.94 -17.66
CA ILE A 33 17.49 -20.26 -17.54
C ILE A 33 16.75 -21.29 -18.41
N LEU A 34 15.42 -21.34 -18.38
CA LEU A 34 14.64 -22.29 -19.17
C LEU A 34 14.82 -22.09 -20.67
N VAL A 35 14.76 -20.85 -21.14
CA VAL A 35 15.00 -20.51 -22.56
C VAL A 35 16.44 -20.82 -22.96
N TRP A 36 17.41 -20.62 -22.07
CA TRP A 36 18.80 -21.01 -22.32
C TRP A 36 18.99 -22.53 -22.38
N LEU A 37 18.38 -23.28 -21.46
CA LEU A 37 18.44 -24.76 -21.44
C LEU A 37 17.81 -25.39 -22.68
N THR A 38 16.74 -24.79 -23.21
CA THR A 38 16.14 -25.21 -24.48
C THR A 38 17.02 -24.82 -25.67
N GLY A 39 17.64 -23.64 -25.64
CA GLY A 39 18.48 -23.14 -26.71
C GLY A 39 19.89 -23.72 -26.82
N ARG A 40 20.50 -24.18 -25.72
CA ARG A 40 21.84 -24.82 -25.74
C ARG A 40 21.88 -26.15 -26.51
N LYS A 41 20.73 -26.73 -26.82
CA LYS A 41 20.60 -27.92 -27.66
C LYS A 41 20.65 -27.59 -29.16
N SER A 42 20.68 -26.31 -29.52
CA SER A 42 20.76 -25.86 -30.90
C SER A 42 22.14 -26.17 -31.49
N SER A 43 22.15 -26.64 -32.74
CA SER A 43 23.34 -27.06 -33.48
C SER A 43 24.25 -25.91 -33.93
N VAL A 44 23.81 -24.65 -33.76
CA VAL A 44 24.56 -23.46 -34.19
C VAL A 44 25.13 -22.73 -32.97
N PRO A 45 26.44 -22.84 -32.70
CA PRO A 45 27.08 -22.11 -31.61
C PRO A 45 27.02 -20.60 -31.90
N GLU A 46 26.54 -19.84 -30.92
CA GLU A 46 26.44 -18.39 -30.99
C GLU A 46 27.20 -17.77 -29.80
N PRO A 47 28.11 -16.81 -30.01
CA PRO A 47 28.82 -16.17 -28.92
C PRO A 47 27.84 -15.37 -28.05
N LEU A 48 28.06 -15.43 -26.73
CA LEU A 48 27.26 -14.75 -25.72
C LEU A 48 25.76 -15.08 -25.80
N PHE A 49 25.43 -16.32 -26.17
CA PHE A 49 24.05 -16.75 -26.40
C PHE A 49 23.13 -16.48 -25.21
N PHE A 50 23.56 -16.82 -23.99
CA PHE A 50 22.80 -16.54 -22.76
C PHE A 50 22.52 -15.04 -22.59
N LEU A 51 23.54 -14.20 -22.75
CA LEU A 51 23.41 -12.74 -22.60
C LEU A 51 22.48 -12.15 -23.65
N LYS A 52 22.52 -12.65 -24.90
CA LYS A 52 21.59 -12.22 -25.95
C LYS A 52 20.15 -12.59 -25.63
N LEU A 53 19.91 -13.80 -25.12
CA LEU A 53 18.57 -14.23 -24.68
C LEU A 53 18.06 -13.39 -23.51
N LEU A 54 18.93 -13.13 -22.53
CA LEU A 54 18.61 -12.24 -21.41
C LEU A 54 18.28 -10.83 -21.92
N GLY A 55 19.03 -10.32 -22.89
CA GLY A 55 18.74 -9.05 -23.57
C GLY A 55 17.36 -9.02 -24.22
N TYR A 56 16.96 -10.08 -24.94
CA TYR A 56 15.62 -10.18 -25.51
C TYR A 56 14.53 -10.21 -24.43
N LEU A 57 14.74 -10.93 -23.33
CA LEU A 57 13.78 -11.01 -22.22
C LEU A 57 13.61 -9.67 -21.50
N VAL A 58 14.71 -9.06 -21.07
CA VAL A 58 14.71 -7.77 -20.37
C VAL A 58 14.12 -6.67 -21.27
N LEU A 59 14.54 -6.63 -22.54
CA LEU A 59 14.00 -5.67 -23.50
C LEU A 59 12.49 -5.88 -23.70
N SER A 60 12.01 -7.12 -23.71
CA SER A 60 10.57 -7.41 -23.89
C SER A 60 9.71 -6.97 -22.71
N VAL A 61 10.25 -6.98 -21.49
CA VAL A 61 9.55 -6.53 -20.27
C VAL A 61 9.53 -5.00 -20.16
N PHE A 62 10.48 -4.32 -20.81
CA PHE A 62 10.59 -2.87 -20.75
C PHE A 62 9.33 -2.17 -21.28
N ALA A 63 8.78 -1.29 -20.44
CA ALA A 63 7.57 -0.55 -20.72
C ALA A 63 7.84 0.96 -20.73
N PHE A 64 7.29 1.66 -21.71
CA PHE A 64 7.28 3.12 -21.75
C PHE A 64 5.99 3.63 -21.09
N ARG A 65 6.10 4.45 -20.04
CA ARG A 65 4.93 4.91 -19.28
C ARG A 65 4.56 6.34 -19.66
N ILE A 66 3.31 6.55 -20.09
CA ILE A 66 2.73 7.88 -20.38
C ILE A 66 1.37 7.98 -19.68
N ASN A 67 1.18 8.98 -18.81
CA ASN A 67 -0.09 9.22 -18.11
C ASN A 67 -0.69 7.95 -17.45
N GLY A 68 0.15 7.13 -16.81
CA GLY A 68 -0.28 5.87 -16.18
C GLY A 68 -0.41 4.67 -17.13
N PHE A 69 -0.43 4.89 -18.45
CA PHE A 69 -0.48 3.80 -19.43
C PHE A 69 0.92 3.26 -19.74
N ALA A 70 1.09 1.95 -19.61
CA ALA A 70 2.32 1.23 -19.94
C ALA A 70 2.29 0.69 -21.38
N LEU A 71 3.08 1.27 -22.27
CA LEU A 71 3.23 0.83 -23.65
C LEU A 71 4.36 -0.21 -23.78
N PRO A 72 4.13 -1.36 -24.44
CA PRO A 72 5.11 -2.44 -24.58
C PRO A 72 6.15 -2.15 -25.67
N LEU A 73 6.74 -0.95 -25.67
CA LEU A 73 7.69 -0.52 -26.70
C LEU A 73 8.91 -1.46 -26.75
N GLY A 74 9.37 -1.92 -25.59
CA GLY A 74 10.44 -2.90 -25.48
C GLY A 74 10.14 -4.21 -26.18
N LEU A 75 8.92 -4.75 -26.02
CA LEU A 75 8.45 -5.94 -26.73
C LEU A 75 8.46 -5.75 -28.26
N VAL A 76 8.00 -4.59 -28.73
CA VAL A 76 8.01 -4.26 -30.16
C VAL A 76 9.44 -4.25 -30.70
N LEU A 77 10.37 -3.60 -30.00
CA LEU A 77 11.78 -3.57 -30.38
C LEU A 77 12.41 -4.97 -30.37
N ALA A 78 12.16 -5.75 -29.33
CA ALA A 78 12.64 -7.12 -29.20
C ALA A 78 12.13 -8.01 -30.35
N TYR A 79 10.86 -7.87 -30.72
CA TYR A 79 10.25 -8.55 -31.86
C TYR A 79 10.90 -8.16 -33.19
N LEU A 80 11.11 -6.86 -33.45
CA LEU A 80 11.75 -6.38 -34.67
C LEU A 80 13.20 -6.85 -34.79
N MET A 81 13.96 -6.83 -33.69
CA MET A 81 15.33 -7.35 -33.64
C MET A 81 15.37 -8.86 -33.91
N MET A 82 14.49 -9.62 -33.25
CA MET A 82 14.39 -11.07 -33.42
C MET A 82 14.04 -11.44 -34.86
N ARG A 83 13.13 -10.72 -35.52
CA ARG A 83 12.75 -10.97 -36.92
C ARG A 83 13.94 -10.88 -37.90
N ARG A 84 14.94 -10.05 -37.59
CA ARG A 84 16.15 -9.86 -38.42
C ARG A 84 17.23 -10.92 -38.17
N THR A 85 17.08 -11.77 -37.14
CA THR A 85 18.11 -12.76 -36.80
C THR A 85 18.07 -13.99 -37.69
N LYS A 86 19.26 -14.43 -38.14
CA LYS A 86 19.45 -15.64 -38.97
C LYS A 86 19.75 -16.90 -38.15
N HIS A 87 20.30 -16.75 -36.94
CA HIS A 87 20.70 -17.87 -36.07
C HIS A 87 19.85 -17.94 -34.82
N ASN A 88 19.50 -19.16 -34.41
CA ASN A 88 18.74 -19.45 -33.18
C ASN A 88 17.43 -18.66 -33.07
N ARG A 89 16.81 -18.32 -34.21
CA ARG A 89 15.57 -17.54 -34.28
C ARG A 89 14.42 -18.17 -33.49
N PRO A 90 14.18 -19.50 -33.53
CA PRO A 90 13.12 -20.10 -32.73
C PRO A 90 13.29 -19.84 -31.23
N VAL A 91 14.51 -19.97 -30.71
CA VAL A 91 14.80 -19.74 -29.28
C VAL A 91 14.63 -18.26 -28.92
N LYS A 92 15.09 -17.35 -29.79
CA LYS A 92 14.91 -15.90 -29.60
C LYS A 92 13.44 -15.50 -29.64
N GLN A 93 12.64 -16.14 -30.50
CA GLN A 93 11.20 -15.95 -30.53
C GLN A 93 10.54 -16.41 -29.23
N THR A 94 10.97 -17.57 -28.69
CA THR A 94 10.53 -18.03 -27.36
C THR A 94 10.90 -17.04 -26.27
N ALA A 95 12.11 -16.48 -26.29
CA ALA A 95 12.54 -15.43 -25.35
C ALA A 95 11.64 -14.19 -25.42
N VAL A 96 11.34 -13.70 -26.62
CA VAL A 96 10.45 -12.54 -26.84
C VAL A 96 9.02 -12.86 -26.38
N LEU A 97 8.51 -14.05 -26.66
CA LEU A 97 7.16 -14.47 -26.25
C LEU A 97 7.04 -14.51 -24.72
N PHE A 98 7.98 -15.17 -24.04
CA PHE A 98 7.99 -15.22 -22.58
C PHE A 98 8.20 -13.83 -21.98
N GLY A 99 9.06 -12.99 -22.56
CA GLY A 99 9.22 -11.61 -22.13
C GLY A 99 7.92 -10.80 -22.26
N GLY A 100 7.14 -11.01 -23.32
CA GLY A 100 5.80 -10.44 -23.47
C GLY A 100 4.81 -10.94 -22.42
N MET A 101 4.85 -12.24 -22.07
CA MET A 101 4.05 -12.78 -20.97
C MET A 101 4.44 -12.17 -19.61
N LEU A 102 5.75 -11.98 -19.37
CA LEU A 102 6.25 -11.30 -18.17
C LEU A 102 5.82 -9.82 -18.13
N PHE A 103 5.81 -9.13 -19.27
CA PHE A 103 5.23 -7.79 -19.37
C PHE A 103 3.75 -7.79 -18.97
N LEU A 104 2.93 -8.71 -19.50
CA LEU A 104 1.52 -8.82 -19.12
C LEU A 104 1.36 -9.12 -17.63
N PHE A 105 2.20 -10.00 -17.09
CA PHE A 105 2.24 -10.28 -15.65
C PHE A 105 2.59 -9.03 -14.83
N SER A 106 3.48 -8.15 -15.33
CA SER A 106 3.83 -6.90 -14.64
C SER A 106 2.69 -5.87 -14.57
N LEU A 107 1.64 -6.04 -15.38
CA LEU A 107 0.42 -5.21 -15.30
C LEU A 107 -0.53 -5.68 -14.21
N PHE A 108 -0.32 -6.89 -13.67
CA PHE A 108 -1.11 -7.39 -12.56
C PHE A 108 -0.75 -6.65 -11.27
N PRO A 109 -1.72 -6.18 -10.47
CA PRO A 109 -1.47 -5.45 -9.23
C PRO A 109 -1.01 -6.39 -8.10
N LEU A 110 0.14 -7.03 -8.29
CA LEU A 110 0.67 -8.04 -7.37
C LEU A 110 1.01 -7.43 -6.00
N ALA A 111 1.60 -6.23 -6.00
CA ALA A 111 1.97 -5.53 -4.77
C ALA A 111 0.73 -5.24 -3.90
N GLU A 112 -0.36 -4.73 -4.47
CA GLU A 112 -1.62 -4.49 -3.74
C GLU A 112 -2.20 -5.79 -3.16
N LYS A 113 -2.19 -6.87 -3.94
CA LYS A 113 -2.70 -8.17 -3.46
C LYS A 113 -1.85 -8.78 -2.36
N LEU A 114 -0.52 -8.65 -2.45
CA LEU A 114 0.39 -9.08 -1.40
C LEU A 114 0.21 -8.22 -0.15
N ASP A 115 0.01 -6.92 -0.33
CA ASP A 115 -0.26 -6.00 0.78
C ASP A 115 -1.52 -6.41 1.53
N HIS A 116 -2.63 -6.67 0.83
CA HIS A 116 -3.88 -7.13 1.46
C HIS A 116 -3.74 -8.48 2.18
N LEU A 117 -2.80 -9.33 1.75
CA LEU A 117 -2.55 -10.63 2.37
C LEU A 117 -1.69 -10.50 3.63
N MET A 118 -0.66 -9.65 3.57
CA MET A 118 0.28 -9.42 4.67
C MET A 118 -0.34 -8.52 5.75
N ASP A 119 -1.04 -7.49 5.31
CA ASP A 119 -1.63 -6.43 6.11
C ASP A 119 -3.09 -6.19 5.72
N PRO A 120 -4.02 -7.00 6.24
CA PRO A 120 -5.40 -6.93 5.84
C PRO A 120 -6.06 -5.60 6.25
N PRO A 121 -6.72 -4.86 5.34
CA PRO A 121 -7.20 -3.49 5.61
C PRO A 121 -8.28 -3.39 6.69
N HIS A 122 -8.86 -4.52 7.09
CA HIS A 122 -9.83 -4.59 8.17
C HIS A 122 -9.18 -4.67 9.56
N GLN A 123 -7.86 -4.81 9.66
CA GLN A 123 -7.14 -4.87 10.94
C GLN A 123 -6.53 -3.51 11.29
N MET A 124 -6.73 -3.04 12.52
CA MET A 124 -6.19 -1.74 12.91
C MET A 124 -4.66 -1.73 12.99
N SER A 125 -4.05 -2.87 13.30
CA SER A 125 -2.59 -3.05 13.31
C SER A 125 -1.93 -2.82 11.95
N THR A 126 -2.69 -2.86 10.85
CA THR A 126 -2.21 -2.47 9.51
C THR A 126 -1.87 -0.99 9.43
N TYR A 127 -2.64 -0.17 10.16
CA TYR A 127 -2.51 1.29 10.15
C TYR A 127 -1.68 1.80 11.33
N LEU A 128 -1.81 1.17 12.51
CA LEU A 128 -1.23 1.67 13.75
C LEU A 128 -0.24 0.67 14.36
N ASP A 129 1.01 1.11 14.53
CA ASP A 129 2.05 0.32 15.20
C ASP A 129 1.91 0.33 16.73
N ARG A 130 1.59 -0.83 17.33
CA ARG A 130 1.52 -1.01 18.80
C ARG A 130 2.85 -0.72 19.51
N GLY A 131 3.96 -0.89 18.81
CA GLY A 131 5.32 -0.74 19.30
C GLY A 131 5.79 0.70 19.42
N ILE A 132 4.90 1.70 19.34
CA ILE A 132 5.31 3.11 19.32
C ILE A 132 6.23 3.45 20.49
N ASN A 133 7.44 3.88 20.12
CA ASN A 133 8.43 4.50 20.97
C ASN A 133 8.21 6.02 20.92
N PRO A 134 7.77 6.63 22.04
CA PRO A 134 7.35 8.03 22.10
C PRO A 134 8.48 9.05 21.87
N THR A 135 9.71 8.59 21.63
CA THR A 135 10.88 9.44 21.40
C THR A 135 11.37 9.42 19.95
N LYS A 136 10.79 8.60 19.08
CA LYS A 136 11.36 8.31 17.75
C LYS A 136 10.36 8.22 16.60
N GLN A 137 9.06 8.04 16.86
CA GLN A 137 8.12 7.60 15.82
C GLN A 137 7.17 8.70 15.34
N GLY A 138 7.18 9.87 15.98
CA GLY A 138 6.66 11.13 15.48
C GLY A 138 5.22 11.04 14.99
N PHE A 139 4.24 10.91 15.90
CA PHE A 139 2.83 11.07 15.55
C PHE A 139 2.25 12.38 16.09
N ASN A 140 1.29 12.92 15.35
CA ASN A 140 0.40 14.01 15.79
C ASN A 140 -1.05 13.62 15.48
N MET A 141 -1.91 13.62 16.50
CA MET A 141 -3.34 13.45 16.37
C MET A 141 -4.04 14.79 16.58
N THR A 142 -4.84 15.19 15.61
CA THR A 142 -5.59 16.43 15.61
C THR A 142 -7.05 16.11 15.90
N VAL A 143 -7.60 16.66 16.98
CA VAL A 143 -9.00 16.46 17.36
C VAL A 143 -9.83 17.59 16.76
N LEU A 144 -10.82 17.20 15.96
CA LEU A 144 -11.75 18.08 15.27
C LEU A 144 -13.19 17.74 15.67
N ASP A 145 -14.06 18.74 15.67
CA ASP A 145 -15.51 18.48 15.72
C ASP A 145 -16.11 18.20 14.32
N ASN A 146 -17.42 18.02 14.29
CA ASN A 146 -18.19 17.83 13.06
C ASN A 146 -18.12 19.03 12.09
N GLU A 147 -17.80 20.23 12.59
CA GLU A 147 -17.61 21.44 11.78
C GLU A 147 -16.14 21.61 11.32
N LYS A 148 -15.28 20.63 11.61
CA LYS A 148 -13.83 20.64 11.37
C LYS A 148 -13.09 21.74 12.13
N LYS A 149 -13.65 22.24 13.23
CA LYS A 149 -12.94 23.15 14.12
C LYS A 149 -11.87 22.38 14.89
N LEU A 150 -10.67 22.93 14.93
CA LEU A 150 -9.55 22.39 15.69
C LEU A 150 -9.73 22.61 17.19
N TRP A 151 -9.71 21.54 17.97
CA TRP A 151 -9.83 21.59 19.42
C TRP A 151 -8.52 21.31 20.14
N ALA A 152 -7.78 20.31 19.68
CA ALA A 152 -6.52 19.93 20.30
C ALA A 152 -5.59 19.22 19.32
N THR A 153 -4.30 19.30 19.61
CA THR A 153 -3.27 18.46 19.00
C THR A 153 -2.62 17.63 20.09
N LEU A 154 -2.72 16.32 19.95
CA LEU A 154 -2.11 15.30 20.79
C LEU A 154 -0.84 14.81 20.09
N ALA A 155 0.23 14.62 20.84
CA ALA A 155 1.53 14.28 20.27
C ALA A 155 2.19 13.14 21.06
N GLU A 156 3.15 12.46 20.43
CA GLU A 156 3.86 11.31 21.02
C GLU A 156 4.56 11.60 22.37
N ARG A 157 4.84 12.86 22.66
CA ARG A 157 5.51 13.28 23.90
C ARG A 157 4.62 13.19 25.13
N ASP A 158 3.30 13.14 24.94
CA ASP A 158 2.33 12.96 26.03
C ASP A 158 2.03 11.47 26.22
N THR A 159 2.28 10.98 27.45
CA THR A 159 2.11 9.56 27.79
C THR A 159 0.67 9.10 27.60
N GLU A 160 -0.30 9.97 27.85
CA GLU A 160 -1.71 9.64 27.72
C GLU A 160 -2.15 9.62 26.25
N SER A 161 -1.62 10.53 25.42
CA SER A 161 -1.76 10.47 23.97
C SER A 161 -1.18 9.18 23.37
N VAL A 162 -0.05 8.69 23.90
CA VAL A 162 0.54 7.40 23.51
C VAL A 162 -0.35 6.23 23.93
N GLN A 163 -0.95 6.29 25.13
CA GLN A 163 -1.89 5.26 25.57
C GLN A 163 -3.14 5.25 24.69
N LEU A 164 -3.71 6.41 24.39
CA LEU A 164 -4.87 6.54 23.49
C LEU A 164 -4.56 5.96 22.10
N TYR A 165 -3.37 6.22 21.57
CA TYR A 165 -2.90 5.65 20.33
C TYR A 165 -2.81 4.11 20.38
N LYS A 166 -2.21 3.55 21.44
CA LYS A 166 -2.07 2.09 21.62
C LYS A 166 -3.42 1.39 21.72
N GLU A 167 -4.32 1.95 22.52
CA GLU A 167 -5.67 1.42 22.68
C GLU A 167 -6.49 1.53 21.38
N LEU A 168 -6.28 2.60 20.60
CA LEU A 168 -6.87 2.71 19.26
C LEU A 168 -6.37 1.58 18.36
N ALA A 169 -5.06 1.27 18.39
CA ALA A 169 -4.46 0.17 17.62
C ALA A 169 -5.02 -1.23 17.99
N ASP A 170 -5.62 -1.36 19.17
CA ASP A 170 -6.24 -2.60 19.65
C ASP A 170 -7.75 -2.70 19.35
N SER A 171 -8.29 -1.74 18.63
CA SER A 171 -9.70 -1.74 18.21
C SER A 171 -10.03 -2.94 17.31
N ARG A 172 -11.21 -3.51 17.50
CA ARG A 172 -11.68 -4.70 16.80
C ARG A 172 -12.46 -4.29 15.55
N SER A 173 -12.18 -4.97 14.43
CA SER A 173 -12.95 -4.82 13.20
C SER A 173 -14.40 -5.29 13.36
N ILE A 174 -15.33 -4.53 12.78
CA ILE A 174 -16.75 -4.88 12.66
C ILE A 174 -17.21 -4.64 11.22
N GLU A 175 -18.26 -5.34 10.78
CA GLU A 175 -18.76 -5.21 9.40
C GLU A 175 -19.29 -3.80 9.12
N THR A 176 -20.12 -3.28 10.03
CA THR A 176 -20.69 -1.93 9.94
C THR A 176 -20.91 -1.37 11.34
N VAL A 177 -20.82 -0.05 11.48
CA VAL A 177 -21.31 0.64 12.68
C VAL A 177 -22.83 0.43 12.87
N PRO A 178 -23.37 0.50 14.10
CA PRO A 178 -24.80 0.36 14.35
C PRO A 178 -25.64 1.40 13.61
N VAL A 179 -26.90 1.09 13.30
CA VAL A 179 -27.82 1.99 12.56
C VAL A 179 -28.05 3.32 13.28
N LEU A 180 -28.04 3.32 14.62
CA LEU A 180 -28.22 4.50 15.46
C LEU A 180 -26.90 5.27 15.71
N TRP A 181 -25.83 4.90 15.02
CA TRP A 181 -24.55 5.56 15.15
C TRP A 181 -24.58 6.94 14.49
N GLU A 182 -24.21 7.97 15.27
CA GLU A 182 -24.09 9.34 14.79
C GLU A 182 -22.65 9.83 15.00
N PRO A 183 -21.94 10.24 13.93
CA PRO A 183 -20.60 10.80 14.05
C PRO A 183 -20.66 12.12 14.81
N SER A 184 -19.78 12.27 15.80
CA SER A 184 -19.71 13.46 16.66
C SER A 184 -18.35 14.13 16.70
N ILE A 185 -17.28 13.34 16.53
CA ILE A 185 -15.90 13.80 16.66
C ILE A 185 -15.10 13.17 15.52
N THR A 186 -14.25 13.98 14.91
CA THR A 186 -13.26 13.53 13.93
C THR A 186 -11.87 13.62 14.54
N ILE A 187 -11.08 12.56 14.45
CA ILE A 187 -9.65 12.59 14.77
C ILE A 187 -8.87 12.39 13.48
N GLU A 188 -8.00 13.34 13.15
CA GLU A 188 -7.04 13.24 12.06
C GLU A 188 -5.67 12.83 12.62
N LEU A 189 -5.18 11.65 12.27
CA LEU A 189 -3.86 11.18 12.64
C LEU A 189 -2.89 11.41 11.49
N ARG A 190 -1.82 12.14 11.76
CA ARG A 190 -0.66 12.30 10.88
C ARG A 190 0.54 11.64 11.49
N GLN A 191 1.24 10.83 10.70
CA GLN A 191 2.47 10.16 11.12
C GLN A 191 3.62 10.65 10.25
N ASP A 192 4.67 11.14 10.89
CA ASP A 192 5.88 11.63 10.21
C ASP A 192 6.93 10.50 10.14
N HIS A 193 6.48 9.31 9.73
CA HIS A 193 7.31 8.12 9.69
C HIS A 193 7.69 7.73 8.27
N LYS A 194 8.93 7.24 8.10
CA LYS A 194 9.51 6.84 6.79
C LYS A 194 8.76 5.71 6.07
N GLN A 195 7.80 5.07 6.74
CA GLN A 195 6.90 4.10 6.13
C GLN A 195 5.63 4.83 5.70
N GLU A 196 5.69 5.52 4.56
CA GLU A 196 4.61 6.32 3.96
C GLU A 196 3.44 5.43 3.45
N ARG A 197 2.85 4.57 4.28
CA ARG A 197 1.64 3.80 3.89
C ARG A 197 0.43 4.71 3.71
N PHE A 198 0.39 5.78 4.50
CA PHE A 198 -0.62 6.83 4.46
C PHE A 198 0.01 8.13 4.98
N GLY A 199 -0.39 9.27 4.42
CA GLY A 199 0.02 10.59 4.95
C GLY A 199 -0.89 11.08 6.09
N GLU A 200 -2.13 10.63 6.10
CA GLU A 200 -3.18 11.06 7.03
C GLU A 200 -4.26 9.99 7.12
N LEU A 201 -4.69 9.66 8.35
CA LEU A 201 -5.87 8.84 8.61
C LEU A 201 -6.94 9.70 9.25
N GLN A 202 -8.18 9.52 8.83
CA GLN A 202 -9.31 10.20 9.43
C GLN A 202 -10.23 9.18 10.11
N PHE A 203 -10.46 9.37 11.40
CA PHE A 203 -11.34 8.55 12.21
C PHE A 203 -12.56 9.37 12.62
N GLN A 204 -13.77 8.84 12.42
CA GLN A 204 -15.00 9.46 12.93
C GLN A 204 -15.58 8.61 14.05
N PHE A 205 -15.80 9.21 15.22
CA PHE A 205 -16.26 8.55 16.43
C PHE A 205 -17.68 9.00 16.83
N ASP A 206 -18.43 8.10 17.46
CA ASP A 206 -19.61 8.48 18.24
C ASP A 206 -19.23 9.25 19.52
N ARG A 207 -20.24 9.72 20.25
CA ARG A 207 -20.07 10.52 21.47
C ARG A 207 -19.43 9.75 22.63
N GLU A 208 -19.42 8.43 22.57
CA GLU A 208 -18.88 7.55 23.60
C GLU A 208 -17.49 7.02 23.23
N GLY A 209 -17.01 7.34 22.01
CA GLY A 209 -15.81 6.77 21.43
C GLY A 209 -15.90 5.27 21.20
N ARG A 210 -17.10 4.66 21.20
CA ARG A 210 -17.29 3.21 21.16
C ARG A 210 -17.14 2.65 19.76
N TYR A 211 -17.83 3.24 18.79
CA TYR A 211 -17.74 2.85 17.40
C TYR A 211 -17.14 3.96 16.58
N PHE A 212 -16.33 3.56 15.60
CA PHE A 212 -15.75 4.51 14.69
C PHE A 212 -15.57 3.96 13.29
N THR A 213 -15.49 4.90 12.36
CA THR A 213 -15.21 4.64 10.95
C THR A 213 -13.87 5.27 10.59
N LEU A 214 -12.97 4.46 10.03
CA LEU A 214 -11.70 4.88 9.46
C LEU A 214 -11.89 5.16 7.97
N TYR A 215 -11.51 6.36 7.56
CA TYR A 215 -11.42 6.79 6.17
C TYR A 215 -9.96 6.85 5.75
N ASN A 216 -9.63 6.10 4.69
CA ASN A 216 -8.30 6.06 4.09
C ASN A 216 -8.44 5.97 2.56
N GLY A 217 -8.34 7.11 1.90
CA GLY A 217 -8.66 7.30 0.49
C GLY A 217 -10.07 6.87 0.14
N SER A 218 -10.16 5.86 -0.74
CA SER A 218 -11.42 5.27 -1.20
C SER A 218 -11.95 4.16 -0.29
N THR A 219 -11.20 3.78 0.76
CA THR A 219 -11.59 2.70 1.68
C THR A 219 -12.23 3.25 2.95
N THR A 220 -13.23 2.53 3.44
CA THR A 220 -13.97 2.85 4.66
C THR A 220 -14.10 1.56 5.47
N ASN A 221 -13.57 1.57 6.69
CA ASN A 221 -13.57 0.41 7.58
C ASN A 221 -14.17 0.78 8.93
N SER A 222 -15.00 -0.09 9.49
CA SER A 222 -15.67 0.13 10.78
C SER A 222 -15.00 -0.67 11.90
N PHE A 223 -14.94 -0.07 13.09
CA PHE A 223 -14.28 -0.65 14.25
C PHE A 223 -15.08 -0.39 15.53
N GLU A 224 -14.93 -1.30 16.50
CA GLU A 224 -15.30 -1.10 17.91
C GLU A 224 -14.02 -0.91 18.73
N SER A 225 -13.96 0.17 19.50
CA SER A 225 -12.81 0.53 20.32
C SER A 225 -12.72 -0.31 21.61
N THR A 226 -11.54 -0.34 22.23
CA THR A 226 -11.36 -1.03 23.51
C THR A 226 -12.05 -0.29 24.65
N ALA A 227 -12.30 -0.99 25.76
CA ALA A 227 -12.86 -0.36 26.95
C ALA A 227 -11.96 0.76 27.51
N ALA A 228 -10.64 0.54 27.51
CA ALA A 228 -9.67 1.53 27.97
C ALA A 228 -9.59 2.74 27.03
N PHE A 229 -9.68 2.53 25.69
CA PHE A 229 -9.81 3.66 24.76
C PHE A 229 -10.99 4.57 25.11
N ARG A 230 -12.18 3.97 25.32
CA ARG A 230 -13.41 4.72 25.62
C ARG A 230 -13.28 5.54 26.90
N GLU A 231 -12.65 4.97 27.93
CA GLU A 231 -12.42 5.68 29.18
C GLU A 231 -11.56 6.93 28.97
N ILE A 232 -10.42 6.79 28.29
CA ILE A 232 -9.52 7.92 27.99
C ILE A 232 -10.22 8.93 27.07
N PHE A 233 -10.96 8.44 26.07
CA PHE A 233 -11.70 9.29 25.13
C PHE A 233 -12.73 10.16 25.84
N VAL A 234 -13.55 9.59 26.73
CA VAL A 234 -14.57 10.33 27.48
C VAL A 234 -13.95 11.28 28.51
N GLN A 235 -12.84 10.90 29.14
CA GLN A 235 -12.18 11.73 30.16
C GLN A 235 -11.37 12.89 29.55
N LYS A 236 -10.82 12.72 28.34
CA LYS A 236 -9.93 13.72 27.73
C LYS A 236 -10.47 14.39 26.48
N ILE A 237 -10.97 13.60 25.53
CA ILE A 237 -11.34 14.12 24.21
C ILE A 237 -12.69 14.83 24.31
N MET A 238 -13.67 14.20 24.96
CA MET A 238 -15.02 14.77 25.08
C MET A 238 -15.06 16.14 25.78
N PRO A 239 -14.33 16.41 26.88
CA PRO A 239 -14.34 17.72 27.52
C PRO A 239 -13.74 18.83 26.65
N LEU A 240 -12.75 18.50 25.82
CA LEU A 240 -12.14 19.46 24.89
C LEU A 240 -13.16 19.96 23.87
N VAL A 241 -14.06 19.09 23.41
CA VAL A 241 -15.09 19.44 22.42
C VAL A 241 -16.34 20.06 23.08
N ARG A 242 -16.68 19.67 24.33
CA ARG A 242 -17.89 20.14 25.02
C ARG A 242 -17.77 21.53 25.67
N ASN A 243 -16.57 22.01 26.01
CA ASN A 243 -16.38 23.23 26.82
C ASN A 243 -16.75 24.57 26.13
N GLU A 244 -17.29 24.57 24.90
CA GLU A 244 -17.97 25.75 24.32
C GLU A 244 -19.50 25.67 24.33
N SER A 245 -20.10 24.60 24.87
CA SER A 245 -21.56 24.51 25.04
C SER A 245 -22.07 25.23 26.30
N ALA A 246 -21.20 25.95 27.02
CA ALA A 246 -21.50 26.65 28.28
C ALA A 246 -21.27 28.16 28.15
#